data_AF-A0A094B6S6-F1
#
_entry.id   AF-A0A094B6S6-F1
#
_cell.length_a   1.000
_cell.length_b   1.000
_cell.length_c   1.000
_cell.angle_alpha   90.00
_cell.angle_beta   90.00
_cell.angle_gamma   90.00
#
_symmetry.space_group_name_H-M   'P 1'
#
loop_
_entity.id
_entity.type
_entity.pdbx_description
1 polymer ?
#
loop_
_entity_poly.entity_id
_entity_poly.type
_entity_poly.pdbx_seq_one_letter_code
_entity_poly.pdbx_strand_id
1 'polypeptide(L)'
;HHSESLREIYNFYRDNVTFTLSRQLQRKQQDGVMETEGSVLQASSDIRDYIPFDGENKWVLRASVEVTDEKEGPLVQRGIEELLKVQSDLAGLYDFSILDRAVLDTRVPAFLEQLRRR
;
A
#
# COMPACT_ATOMS: atom_id res chain seq x y z
N HIS A 1 14.37 -14.57 -5.81
CA HIS A 1 13.17 -14.09 -6.52
C HIS A 1 12.87 -12.68 -6.05
N HIS A 2 13.01 -11.69 -6.92
CA HIS A 2 12.60 -10.31 -6.64
C HIS A 2 11.25 -10.09 -7.31
N SER A 3 10.29 -9.57 -6.56
CA SER A 3 9.00 -9.14 -7.09
C SER A 3 9.04 -7.64 -7.32
N GLU A 4 8.73 -7.21 -8.54
CA GLU A 4 8.53 -5.80 -8.85
C GLU A 4 7.04 -5.48 -8.83
N SER A 5 6.66 -4.36 -8.23
CA SER A 5 5.28 -3.89 -8.20
C SER A 5 5.26 -2.38 -8.41
N LEU A 6 4.33 -1.90 -9.23
CA LEU A 6 4.10 -0.47 -9.40
C LEU A 6 2.93 -0.05 -8.50
N ARG A 7 3.03 1.12 -7.88
CA ARG A 7 1.98 1.67 -7.04
C ARG A 7 1.71 3.11 -7.42
N GLU A 8 0.44 3.43 -7.66
CA GLU A 8 -0.01 4.81 -7.76
C GLU A 8 -0.37 5.32 -6.37
N ILE A 9 0.11 6.51 -6.02
CA ILE A 9 0.03 7.05 -4.65
C ILE A 9 -0.31 8.54 -4.70
N TYR A 10 -1.33 8.93 -3.93
CA TYR A 10 -1.62 10.31 -3.56
C TYR A 10 -1.45 10.45 -2.05
N ASN A 11 -0.63 11.42 -1.63
CA ASN A 11 -0.42 11.72 -0.22
C ASN A 11 -1.07 13.05 0.16
N PHE A 12 -1.82 13.05 1.26
CA PHE A 12 -2.40 14.23 1.87
C PHE A 12 -1.87 14.35 3.29
N TYR A 13 -1.55 15.57 3.71
CA TYR A 13 -0.91 15.83 5.00
C TYR A 13 -1.82 16.72 5.83
N ARG A 14 -2.09 16.31 7.07
CA ARG A 14 -2.83 17.13 8.04
C ARG A 14 -2.20 16.93 9.41
N ASP A 15 -1.68 18.01 9.97
CA ASP A 15 -0.94 17.99 11.23
C ASP A 15 0.17 16.92 11.17
N ASN A 16 0.14 15.93 12.06
CA ASN A 16 1.11 14.84 12.14
C ASN A 16 0.64 13.55 11.43
N VAL A 17 -0.54 13.58 10.79
CA VAL A 17 -1.11 12.43 10.09
C VAL A 17 -0.88 12.55 8.60
N THR A 18 -0.31 11.50 8.01
CA THR A 18 -0.24 11.30 6.56
C THR A 18 -1.35 10.35 6.12
N PHE A 19 -2.16 10.81 5.16
CA PHE A 19 -3.15 10.01 4.46
C PHE A 19 -2.58 9.60 3.11
N THR A 20 -2.43 8.29 2.89
CA THR A 20 -1.94 7.71 1.64
C THR A 20 -3.10 7.00 0.96
N LEU A 21 -3.58 7.55 -0.15
CA LEU A 21 -4.52 6.87 -1.05
C LEU A 21 -3.71 6.19 -2.15
N SER A 22 -3.82 4.87 -2.26
CA SER A 22 -2.98 4.12 -3.21
C SER A 22 -3.69 2.94 -3.85
N ARG A 23 -3.22 2.54 -5.03
CA ARG A 23 -3.61 1.28 -5.68
C ARG A 23 -2.39 0.62 -6.31
N GLN A 24 -2.44 -0.71 -6.41
CA GLN A 24 -1.40 -1.48 -7.08
C GLN A 24 -1.71 -1.61 -8.57
N LEU A 25 -0.66 -1.55 -9.37
CA LEU A 25 -0.70 -1.66 -10.81
C LEU A 25 0.20 -2.80 -11.27
N GLN A 26 -0.23 -3.48 -12.35
CA GLN A 26 0.56 -4.48 -13.05
C GLN A 26 0.72 -4.09 -14.51
N ARG A 27 1.82 -4.52 -15.12
CA ARG A 27 2.07 -4.27 -16.54
C ARG A 27 1.05 -5.03 -17.38
N LYS A 28 0.56 -4.41 -18.45
CA LYS A 28 -0.21 -5.14 -19.48
C LYS A 28 0.69 -6.24 -20.04
N GLN A 29 0.22 -7.49 -20.03
CA GLN A 29 0.90 -8.54 -20.78
C GLN A 29 0.84 -8.18 -22.27
N GLN A 30 2.00 -8.13 -22.93
CA GLN A 30 2.02 -8.06 -24.39
C GLN A 30 1.75 -9.46 -24.94
N ASP A 31 0.68 -9.61 -25.70
CA ASP A 31 0.37 -10.86 -26.41
C ASP A 31 1.61 -11.32 -27.21
N GLY A 32 2.13 -12.51 -26.87
CA GLY A 32 3.13 -13.21 -27.67
C GLY A 32 4.58 -13.21 -27.16
N VAL A 33 4.90 -12.53 -26.05
CA VAL A 33 6.24 -12.66 -25.45
C VAL A 33 6.16 -13.68 -24.31
N MET A 34 6.53 -14.93 -24.59
CA MET A 34 6.92 -15.85 -23.51
C MET A 34 8.05 -15.17 -22.75
N GLU A 35 7.79 -14.76 -21.51
CA GLU A 35 8.80 -14.25 -20.60
C GLU A 35 9.89 -15.32 -20.46
N THR A 36 11.00 -15.15 -21.16
CA THR A 36 12.19 -15.96 -20.93
C THR A 36 12.67 -15.64 -19.52
N GLU A 37 12.70 -16.66 -18.67
CA GLU A 37 13.23 -16.60 -17.31
C GLU A 37 14.61 -15.90 -17.35
N GLY A 38 14.67 -14.64 -16.91
CA GLY A 38 15.91 -13.87 -16.84
C GLY A 38 15.96 -12.55 -17.63
N SER A 39 14.94 -12.19 -18.41
CA SER A 39 14.90 -10.85 -18.99
C SER A 39 14.41 -9.84 -17.95
N VAL A 40 15.28 -8.91 -17.55
CA VAL A 40 14.90 -7.77 -16.71
C VAL A 40 13.95 -6.91 -17.54
N LEU A 41 12.66 -7.01 -17.27
CA LEU A 41 11.65 -6.17 -17.90
C LEU A 41 12.04 -4.71 -17.62
N GLN A 42 12.50 -3.99 -18.66
CA GLN A 42 12.71 -2.55 -18.52
C GLN A 42 11.39 -1.93 -18.07
N ALA A 43 11.42 -1.26 -16.92
CA ALA A 43 10.28 -0.53 -16.39
C ALA A 43 9.83 0.49 -17.45
N SER A 44 8.55 0.46 -17.82
CA SER A 44 8.01 1.51 -18.68
C SER A 44 7.87 2.77 -17.86
N SER A 45 8.31 3.90 -18.41
CA SER A 45 8.09 5.21 -17.82
C SER A 45 6.66 5.72 -18.04
N ASP A 46 5.85 5.05 -18.87
CA ASP A 46 4.49 5.45 -19.17
C ASP A 46 3.47 4.66 -18.33
N ILE A 47 2.73 5.36 -17.48
CA ILE A 47 1.69 4.76 -16.63
C ILE A 47 0.56 4.11 -17.44
N ARG A 48 0.37 4.49 -18.72
CA ARG A 48 -0.64 3.92 -19.62
C ARG A 48 -0.35 2.47 -19.99
N ASP A 49 0.86 1.98 -19.77
CA ASP A 49 1.26 0.58 -19.97
C ASP A 49 0.85 -0.33 -18.82
N TYR A 50 0.23 0.25 -17.79
CA TYR A 50 -0.18 -0.45 -16.59
C TYR A 50 -1.70 -0.51 -16.48
N ILE A 51 -2.18 -1.57 -15.85
CA ILE A 51 -3.59 -1.79 -15.49
C ILE A 51 -3.68 -2.05 -13.98
N PRO A 52 -4.87 -1.88 -13.39
CA PRO A 52 -5.09 -2.27 -12.00
C PRO A 52 -4.65 -3.72 -11.74
N PHE A 53 -4.05 -3.95 -10.58
CA PHE A 53 -3.61 -5.28 -10.18
C PHE A 53 -4.82 -6.20 -9.92
N ASP A 54 -5.86 -5.68 -9.27
CA ASP A 54 -7.12 -6.38 -9.02
C ASP A 54 -8.21 -5.99 -10.03
N GLY A 55 -9.13 -6.92 -10.32
CA GLY A 55 -10.21 -6.70 -11.28
C GLY A 55 -11.24 -5.65 -10.87
N GLU A 56 -11.30 -5.32 -9.58
CA GLU A 56 -12.20 -4.31 -9.02
C GLU A 56 -11.58 -2.90 -9.00
N ASN A 57 -10.29 -2.76 -9.32
CA ASN A 57 -9.54 -1.50 -9.29
C ASN A 57 -9.66 -0.76 -7.95
N LYS A 58 -9.42 -1.49 -6.85
CA LYS A 58 -9.58 -0.97 -5.49
C LYS A 58 -8.54 0.08 -5.14
N TRP A 59 -8.99 1.10 -4.42
CA TRP A 59 -8.13 2.05 -3.73
C TRP A 59 -8.06 1.73 -2.24
N VAL A 60 -6.87 1.85 -1.68
CA VAL A 60 -6.61 1.69 -0.25
C VAL A 60 -6.25 3.05 0.33
N LEU A 61 -7.05 3.52 1.29
CA LEU A 61 -6.74 4.67 2.11
C LEU A 61 -6.05 4.21 3.41
N ARG A 62 -4.83 4.68 3.64
CA ARG A 62 -4.08 4.47 4.87
C ARG A 62 -3.89 5.80 5.59
N ALA A 63 -4.22 5.87 6.88
CA ALA A 63 -3.76 6.93 7.76
C ALA A 63 -2.55 6.42 8.57
N SER A 64 -1.50 7.22 8.69
CA SER A 64 -0.30 6.87 9.47
C SER A 64 0.32 8.09 10.13
N VAL A 65 0.88 7.88 11.31
CA VAL A 65 1.71 8.84 12.04
C VAL A 65 3.12 8.28 12.12
N GLU A 66 4.13 9.10 11.84
CA GLU A 66 5.54 8.74 12.01
C GLU A 66 6.03 9.30 13.34
N VAL A 67 6.63 8.44 14.17
CA VAL A 67 7.15 8.81 15.49
C VAL A 67 8.67 8.74 15.43
N THR A 68 9.33 9.84 15.76
CA THR A 68 10.79 10.00 15.60
C THR A 68 11.63 9.26 16.64
N ASP A 69 11.06 8.95 17.81
CA ASP A 69 11.70 8.12 18.84
C ASP A 69 10.68 7.21 19.53
N GLU A 70 10.84 5.90 19.38
CA GLU A 70 9.99 4.88 19.98
C GLU A 70 10.19 4.73 21.50
N LYS A 71 11.30 5.21 22.05
CA LYS A 71 11.59 5.15 23.49
C LYS A 71 10.81 6.19 24.28
N GLU A 72 10.25 7.18 23.59
CA GLU A 72 9.32 8.13 24.16
C GLU A 72 7.89 7.57 24.07
N GLY A 73 7.54 6.68 25.00
CA GLY A 73 6.19 6.14 25.16
C GLY A 73 5.05 7.19 25.05
N PRO A 74 5.22 8.44 25.56
CA PRO A 74 4.23 9.50 25.36
C PRO A 74 4.00 9.90 23.89
N LEU A 75 5.02 9.87 23.02
CA LEU A 75 4.87 10.22 21.60
C LEU A 75 4.11 9.14 20.83
N VAL A 76 4.37 7.86 21.13
CA VAL A 76 3.62 6.74 20.55
C VAL A 76 2.15 6.82 20.95
N GLN A 77 1.88 7.06 22.23
CA GLN A 77 0.51 7.20 22.73
C GLN A 77 -0.23 8.36 22.05
N ARG A 78 0.43 9.50 21.88
CA ARG A 78 -0.13 10.64 21.15
C ARG A 78 -0.44 10.30 19.68
N GLY A 79 0.47 9.60 18.99
CA GLY A 79 0.23 9.16 17.61
C GLY A 79 -0.98 8.23 17.49
N ILE A 80 -1.17 7.34 18.47
CA ILE A 80 -2.37 6.47 18.55
C ILE A 80 -3.64 7.31 18.72
N GLU A 81 -3.63 8.28 19.63
CA GLU A 81 -4.77 9.17 19.87
C GLU A 81 -5.13 10.00 18.63
N GLU A 82 -4.12 10.49 17.90
CA GLU A 82 -4.30 11.20 16.64
C GLU A 82 -4.99 10.30 15.58
N LEU A 83 -4.59 9.03 15.47
CA LEU A 83 -5.21 8.08 14.55
C LEU A 83 -6.63 7.66 14.98
N LEU A 84 -6.90 7.50 16.28
CA LEU A 84 -8.26 7.23 16.79
C LEU A 84 -9.21 8.39 16.51
N LYS A 85 -8.72 9.63 16.63
CA LYS A 85 -9.50 10.81 16.24
C LYS A 85 -9.83 10.78 14.75
N VAL A 86 -8.86 10.46 13.89
CA VAL A 86 -9.10 10.31 12.44
C VAL A 86 -10.14 9.22 12.15
N GLN A 87 -10.06 8.08 12.83
CA GLN A 87 -11.06 7.01 12.69
C GLN A 87 -12.46 7.50 13.07
N SER A 88 -12.59 8.26 14.15
CA SER A 88 -13.87 8.86 14.56
C SER A 88 -14.38 9.91 13.58
N ASP A 89 -13.52 10.81 13.10
CA ASP A 89 -13.89 11.90 12.19
C ASP A 89 -14.40 11.38 10.83
N LEU A 90 -13.89 10.22 10.39
CA LEU A 90 -14.26 9.58 9.12
C LEU A 90 -15.25 8.43 9.28
N ALA A 91 -15.76 8.20 10.49
CA ALA A 91 -16.73 7.15 10.75
C ALA A 91 -17.99 7.34 9.87
N GLY A 92 -18.44 6.26 9.24
CA GLY A 92 -19.56 6.26 8.30
C GLY A 92 -19.20 6.61 6.85
N LEU A 93 -18.01 7.18 6.60
CA LEU A 93 -17.43 7.31 5.26
C LEU A 93 -16.45 6.18 4.97
N TYR A 94 -15.62 5.84 5.97
CA TYR A 94 -14.64 4.77 5.90
C TYR A 94 -14.72 3.90 7.15
N ASP A 95 -14.52 2.60 6.96
CA ASP A 95 -14.31 1.65 8.05
C ASP A 95 -12.83 1.28 8.12
N PHE A 96 -12.12 1.92 9.05
CA PHE A 96 -10.69 1.65 9.26
C PHE A 96 -10.51 0.39 10.10
N SER A 97 -9.69 -0.52 9.59
CA SER A 97 -9.25 -1.71 10.32
C SER A 97 -7.74 -1.63 10.60
N ILE A 98 -7.35 -2.14 11.76
CA ILE A 98 -5.94 -2.33 12.10
C ILE A 98 -5.48 -3.61 11.39
N LEU A 99 -4.41 -3.50 10.60
CA LEU A 99 -3.81 -4.66 9.94
C LEU A 99 -2.97 -5.45 10.94
N ASP A 100 -3.05 -6.78 10.84
CA ASP A 100 -2.13 -7.67 11.56
C ASP A 100 -0.69 -7.42 11.08
N ARG A 101 0.24 -7.29 12.02
CA ARG A 101 1.67 -7.07 11.74
C ARG A 101 2.24 -8.12 10.77
N ALA A 102 1.78 -9.37 10.83
CA ALA A 102 2.23 -10.44 9.96
C ALA A 102 1.97 -10.13 8.47
N VAL A 103 0.94 -9.35 8.15
CA VAL A 103 0.64 -8.90 6.78
C VAL A 103 1.70 -7.91 6.27
N LEU A 104 2.34 -7.18 7.19
CA LEU A 104 3.38 -6.20 6.89
C LEU A 104 4.80 -6.80 7.00
N ASP A 105 4.93 -8.08 7.35
CA ASP A 105 6.24 -8.73 7.45
C ASP A 105 6.77 -9.08 6.06
N THR A 106 7.72 -8.26 5.58
CA THR A 106 8.36 -8.43 4.27
C THR A 106 9.25 -9.67 4.18
N ARG A 107 9.54 -10.35 5.29
CA ARG A 107 10.31 -11.62 5.32
C ARG A 107 9.45 -12.82 4.93
N VAL A 108 8.13 -12.68 4.97
CA VAL A 108 7.19 -13.72 4.55
C VAL A 108 6.80 -13.44 3.09
N PRO A 109 6.93 -14.41 2.16
CA PRO A 109 6.46 -14.26 0.78
C PRO A 109 4.92 -14.09 0.62
N ALA A 110 4.19 -13.86 1.72
CA ALA A 110 2.73 -13.96 1.81
C ALA A 110 1.97 -12.76 1.24
N PHE A 111 2.56 -11.55 1.21
CA PHE A 111 1.85 -10.37 0.72
C PHE A 111 1.41 -10.52 -0.76
N LEU A 112 2.25 -11.16 -1.59
CA LEU A 112 1.93 -11.44 -3.00
C LEU A 112 0.98 -12.62 -3.19
N GLU A 113 1.06 -13.64 -2.32
CA GLU A 113 0.15 -14.81 -2.35
C GLU A 113 -1.28 -14.44 -1.93
N GLN A 114 -1.45 -13.55 -0.95
CA GLN A 114 -2.78 -13.13 -0.48
C GLN A 114 -3.52 -12.26 -1.50
N LEU A 115 -2.79 -11.42 -2.23
CA LEU A 115 -3.33 -10.59 -3.31
C LEU A 115 -3.75 -11.40 -4.55
N ARG A 116 -3.16 -12.58 -4.78
CA ARG A 116 -3.55 -13.50 -5.88
C ARG A 116 -4.85 -14.28 -5.62
N ARG A 117 -5.33 -14.34 -4.37
CA ARG A 117 -6.47 -15.19 -3.96
C ARG A 117 -7.78 -14.42 -3.73
N ARG A 118 -7.81 -13.12 -3.96
CA ARG A 118 -9.02 -12.27 -3.89
C ARG A 118 -9.30 -11.67 -5.24
#